data_AF-A0A955TGJ2-F1
#
_entry.id   AF-A0A955TGJ2-F1
#
_cell.length_a   1.000
_cell.length_b   1.000
_cell.length_c   1.000
_cell.angle_alpha   90.00
_cell.angle_beta   90.00
_cell.angle_gamma   90.00
#
_symmetry.space_group_name_H-M   'P 1'
#
loop_
_entity.id
_entity.type
_entity.pdbx_description
1 polymer ?
#
loop_
_entity_poly.entity_id
_entity_poly.type
_entity_poly.pdbx_seq_one_letter_code
_entity_poly.pdbx_strand_id
1 'polypeptide(L)'
;MAFQFARSESFIQGITRIVNEQIDLASEELDRRPIDPITVPHQVRKQCEKIRALIRLAKAGMKNGKTYQQENTRLRDAARMISDIRDAQVMINTYDHLMALQSPEMDRREFGPIRRRFSSRFESLLHERASLEQSFQDIQASLLKSQQHISDALL
;
A
#
# COMPACT_ATOMS: atom_id res chain seq x y z
N MET A 1 1.32 11.89 7.31
CA MET A 1 1.57 12.10 8.75
C MET A 1 2.90 11.49 9.15
N ALA A 2 3.64 12.21 10.01
CA ALA A 2 4.81 11.69 10.70
C ALA A 2 4.36 10.81 11.87
N PHE A 3 5.18 9.83 12.25
CA PHE A 3 4.94 9.07 13.48
C PHE A 3 5.30 9.94 14.68
N GLN A 4 4.36 10.07 15.60
CA GLN A 4 4.53 10.88 16.81
C GLN A 4 4.18 10.03 18.02
N PHE A 5 5.00 10.12 19.07
CA PHE A 5 4.71 9.51 20.37
C PHE A 5 4.34 10.60 21.39
N ALA A 6 3.31 10.37 22.18
CA ALA A 6 2.96 11.21 23.31
C ALA A 6 3.93 10.96 24.48
N ARG A 7 4.28 12.00 25.24
CA ARG A 7 5.17 11.84 26.41
C ARG A 7 4.54 10.99 27.52
N SER A 8 3.22 10.93 27.56
CA SER A 8 2.42 10.21 28.56
C SER A 8 2.11 8.77 28.18
N GLU A 9 2.41 8.33 26.96
CA GLU A 9 2.12 6.95 26.53
C GLU A 9 3.37 6.07 26.61
N SER A 10 3.19 4.79 26.90
CA SER A 10 4.27 3.81 26.79
C SER A 10 4.63 3.57 25.32
N PHE A 11 5.85 3.08 25.06
CA PHE A 11 6.27 2.72 23.70
C PHE A 11 5.27 1.78 23.01
N ILE A 12 4.78 0.79 23.76
CA ILE A 12 3.84 -0.20 23.26
C ILE A 12 2.48 0.43 22.94
N GLN A 13 1.96 1.30 23.82
CA GLN A 13 0.73 2.05 23.57
C GLN A 13 0.84 2.92 22.31
N GLY A 14 1.97 3.63 22.16
CA GLY A 14 2.21 4.47 20.98
C GLY A 14 2.31 3.66 19.69
N ILE A 15 3.00 2.52 19.69
CA ILE A 15 3.05 1.63 18.52
C ILE A 15 1.64 1.14 18.16
N THR A 16 0.88 0.62 19.12
CA THR A 16 -0.48 0.11 18.87
C THR A 16 -1.37 1.21 18.29
N ARG A 17 -1.33 2.43 18.86
CA ARG A 17 -2.07 3.58 18.35
C ARG A 17 -1.68 3.92 16.91
N ILE A 18 -0.38 4.07 16.62
CA ILE A 18 0.10 4.43 15.28
C ILE A 18 -0.23 3.33 14.25
N VAL A 19 -0.19 2.05 14.64
CA VAL A 19 -0.62 0.94 13.77
C VAL A 19 -2.11 1.06 13.45
N ASN A 20 -2.95 1.35 14.44
CA ASN A 20 -4.37 1.54 14.23
C ASN A 20 -4.65 2.73 13.30
N GLU A 21 -3.99 3.88 13.50
CA GLU A 21 -4.05 5.02 12.57
C GLU A 21 -3.59 4.62 11.15
N GLN A 22 -2.54 3.80 11.06
CA GLN A 22 -2.14 2.98 9.90
C GLN A 22 -3.31 2.39 9.11
N ILE A 23 -4.04 1.57 9.83
CA ILE A 23 -5.09 0.70 9.31
C ILE A 23 -6.33 1.53 8.97
N ASP A 24 -6.68 2.49 9.81
CA ASP A 24 -7.80 3.40 9.59
C ASP A 24 -7.59 4.22 8.32
N LEU A 25 -6.40 4.83 8.14
CA LEU A 25 -6.06 5.56 6.91
C LEU A 25 -6.11 4.67 5.66
N ALA A 26 -5.70 3.41 5.75
CA ALA A 26 -5.81 2.49 4.62
C ALA A 26 -7.27 2.12 4.32
N SER A 27 -8.07 1.96 5.37
CA SER A 27 -9.50 1.60 5.25
C SER A 27 -10.31 2.75 4.68
N GLU A 28 -10.06 3.99 5.12
CA GLU A 28 -10.67 5.21 4.56
C GLU A 28 -10.40 5.36 3.06
N GLU A 29 -9.20 5.02 2.60
CA GLU A 29 -8.86 5.04 1.16
C GLU A 29 -9.64 3.96 0.38
N LEU A 30 -9.81 2.76 0.95
CA LEU A 30 -10.59 1.67 0.34
C LEU A 30 -12.10 1.95 0.32
N ASP A 31 -12.61 2.69 1.30
CA ASP A 31 -14.03 3.03 1.44
C ASP A 31 -14.43 4.28 0.65
N ARG A 32 -13.47 5.10 0.19
CA ARG A 32 -13.76 6.32 -0.58
C ARG A 32 -14.54 5.99 -1.87
N ARG A 33 -15.55 6.80 -2.19
CA ARG A 33 -16.34 6.68 -3.43
C ARG A 33 -16.41 8.04 -4.15
N PRO A 34 -16.21 8.09 -5.49
CA PRO A 34 -15.76 6.99 -6.35
C PRO A 34 -14.32 6.55 -5.97
N ILE A 35 -14.02 5.27 -6.14
CA ILE A 35 -12.67 4.76 -5.88
C ILE A 35 -11.74 5.26 -6.99
N ASP A 36 -10.68 5.94 -6.60
CA ASP A 36 -9.59 6.30 -7.51
C ASP A 36 -8.64 5.09 -7.66
N PRO A 37 -8.62 4.42 -8.82
CA PRO A 37 -7.83 3.22 -9.02
C PRO A 37 -6.32 3.48 -9.11
N ILE A 38 -5.89 4.75 -9.13
CA ILE A 38 -4.48 5.14 -9.11
C ILE A 38 -4.04 5.46 -7.68
N THR A 39 -4.75 6.37 -7.02
CA THR A 39 -4.35 6.86 -5.71
C THR A 39 -4.55 5.81 -4.62
N VAL A 40 -5.65 5.06 -4.65
CA VAL A 40 -5.98 4.09 -3.60
C VAL A 40 -4.93 2.99 -3.51
N PRO A 41 -4.51 2.31 -4.60
CA PRO A 41 -3.45 1.31 -4.50
C PRO A 41 -2.13 1.86 -3.95
N HIS A 42 -1.76 3.09 -4.33
CA HIS A 42 -0.54 3.72 -3.84
C HIS A 42 -0.60 3.97 -2.32
N GLN A 43 -1.68 4.59 -1.83
CA GLN A 43 -1.83 4.89 -0.41
C GLN A 43 -1.95 3.61 0.42
N VAL A 44 -2.78 2.66 0.02
CA VAL A 44 -2.95 1.40 0.77
C VAL A 44 -1.62 0.65 0.91
N ARG A 45 -0.82 0.55 -0.15
CA ARG A 45 0.52 -0.08 -0.09
C ARG A 45 1.46 0.67 0.84
N LYS A 46 1.50 2.00 0.76
CA LYS A 46 2.32 2.84 1.62
C LYS A 46 1.97 2.63 3.10
N GLN A 47 0.68 2.47 3.42
CA GLN A 47 0.21 2.23 4.77
C GLN A 47 0.63 0.84 5.25
N CYS A 48 0.48 -0.20 4.42
CA CYS A 48 0.98 -1.54 4.70
C CYS A 48 2.50 -1.58 4.93
N GLU A 49 3.30 -0.89 4.12
CA GLU A 49 4.76 -0.79 4.29
C GLU A 49 5.13 -0.13 5.62
N LYS A 50 4.43 0.95 5.98
CA LYS A 50 4.60 1.64 7.26
C LYS A 50 4.26 0.76 8.46
N ILE A 51 3.13 0.06 8.44
CA ILE A 51 2.74 -0.84 9.52
C ILE A 51 3.78 -1.95 9.67
N ARG A 52 4.23 -2.54 8.55
CA ARG A 52 5.30 -3.57 8.55
C ARG A 52 6.60 -3.06 9.15
N ALA A 53 6.98 -1.81 8.86
CA ALA A 53 8.15 -1.19 9.47
C ALA A 53 7.97 -1.02 10.99
N LEU A 54 6.81 -0.56 11.44
CA LEU A 54 6.50 -0.38 12.87
C LEU A 54 6.53 -1.69 13.66
N ILE A 55 5.84 -2.73 13.18
CA ILE A 55 5.83 -4.04 13.87
C ILE A 55 7.22 -4.70 13.86
N ARG A 56 8.07 -4.38 12.87
CA ARG A 56 9.47 -4.82 12.88
C ARG A 56 10.26 -4.17 14.01
N LEU A 57 10.02 -2.89 14.29
CA LEU A 57 10.64 -2.18 15.41
C LEU A 57 10.13 -2.71 16.76
N ALA A 58 8.84 -2.98 16.88
CA ALA A 58 8.21 -3.50 18.09
C ALA A 58 8.40 -5.01 18.31
N LYS A 59 9.08 -5.71 17.39
CA LYS A 59 9.23 -7.17 17.38
C LYS A 59 9.66 -7.76 18.73
N ALA A 60 10.56 -7.09 19.45
CA ALA A 60 11.06 -7.57 20.74
C ALA A 60 9.99 -7.56 21.86
N GLY A 61 8.99 -6.69 21.76
CA GLY A 61 7.89 -6.59 22.73
C GLY A 61 6.67 -7.43 22.37
N MET A 62 6.59 -7.99 21.16
CA MET A 62 5.47 -8.86 20.76
C MET A 62 5.61 -10.25 21.38
N LYS A 63 4.54 -10.75 22.00
CA LYS A 63 4.49 -12.11 22.56
C LYS A 63 4.83 -13.14 21.48
N ASN A 64 6.04 -13.70 21.56
CA ASN A 64 6.61 -14.67 20.65
C ASN A 64 6.78 -14.15 19.20
N GLY A 65 8.00 -14.20 18.64
CA GLY A 65 8.31 -13.71 17.29
C GLY A 65 7.47 -14.31 16.13
N LYS A 66 6.61 -15.29 16.41
CA LYS A 66 5.59 -15.83 15.52
C LYS A 66 4.56 -14.77 15.09
N THR A 67 4.09 -13.91 15.98
CA THR A 67 3.07 -12.91 15.62
C THR A 67 3.62 -11.92 14.60
N TYR A 68 4.83 -11.40 14.83
CA TYR A 68 5.50 -10.54 13.86
C TYR A 68 5.57 -11.19 12.46
N GLN A 69 5.97 -12.46 12.36
CA GLN A 69 6.10 -13.15 11.07
C GLN A 69 4.74 -13.30 10.36
N GLN A 70 3.69 -13.64 11.11
CA GLN A 70 2.33 -13.78 10.59
C GLN A 70 1.81 -12.44 10.07
N GLU A 71 1.94 -11.38 10.86
CA GLU A 71 1.43 -10.04 10.49
C GLU A 71 2.23 -9.41 9.35
N ASN A 72 3.56 -9.56 9.36
CA ASN A 72 4.38 -9.10 8.24
C ASN A 72 4.00 -9.83 6.93
N THR A 73 3.68 -11.13 7.00
CA THR A 73 3.26 -11.91 5.82
C THR A 73 1.89 -11.45 5.35
N ARG A 74 0.89 -11.33 6.25
CA ARG A 74 -0.46 -10.90 5.92
C ARG A 74 -0.47 -9.52 5.25
N LEU A 75 0.21 -8.54 5.84
CA LEU A 75 0.27 -7.18 5.30
C LEU A 75 1.02 -7.11 3.97
N ARG A 76 2.07 -7.93 3.79
CA ARG A 76 2.79 -8.03 2.52
C ARG A 76 1.90 -8.63 1.44
N ASP A 77 1.17 -9.68 1.76
CA ASP A 77 0.34 -10.39 0.79
C ASP A 77 -0.92 -9.58 0.44
N ALA A 78 -1.51 -8.86 1.40
CA ALA A 78 -2.56 -7.87 1.13
C ALA A 78 -2.09 -6.78 0.15
N ALA A 79 -0.93 -6.16 0.42
CA ALA A 79 -0.35 -5.15 -0.48
C ALA A 79 -0.01 -5.72 -1.88
N ARG A 80 0.19 -7.04 -2.00
CA ARG A 80 0.50 -7.69 -3.28
C ARG A 80 -0.70 -7.77 -4.21
N MET A 81 -1.92 -7.89 -3.69
CA MET A 81 -3.16 -8.02 -4.47
C MET A 81 -3.40 -6.85 -5.42
N ILE A 82 -2.79 -5.69 -5.13
CA ILE A 82 -2.90 -4.45 -5.90
C ILE A 82 -1.56 -4.02 -6.51
N SER A 83 -0.58 -4.93 -6.63
CA SER A 83 0.73 -4.58 -7.21
C SER A 83 0.64 -4.32 -8.70
N ASP A 84 -0.09 -5.16 -9.45
CA ASP A 84 -0.12 -5.09 -10.92
C ASP A 84 -0.64 -3.75 -11.43
N ILE A 85 -1.72 -3.24 -10.83
CA ILE A 85 -2.30 -1.94 -11.20
C ILE A 85 -1.36 -0.78 -10.84
N ARG A 86 -0.72 -0.85 -9.67
CA ARG A 86 0.27 0.14 -9.23
C ARG A 86 1.48 0.13 -10.15
N ASP A 87 2.00 -1.05 -10.50
CA ASP A 87 3.19 -1.19 -11.33
C ASP A 87 2.91 -0.73 -12.76
N ALA A 88 1.74 -1.07 -13.32
CA ALA A 88 1.30 -0.55 -14.61
C ALA A 88 1.25 1.00 -14.62
N GLN A 89 0.71 1.62 -13.56
CA GLN A 89 0.71 3.07 -13.42
C GLN A 89 2.13 3.65 -13.26
N VAL A 90 3.00 2.98 -12.50
CA VAL A 90 4.40 3.41 -12.32
C VAL A 90 5.15 3.37 -13.65
N MET A 91 4.91 2.38 -14.52
CA MET A 91 5.54 2.33 -15.85
C MET A 91 5.13 3.53 -16.71
N ILE A 92 3.86 3.94 -16.66
CA ILE A 92 3.37 5.16 -17.34
C ILE A 92 4.08 6.39 -16.78
N ASN A 93 4.07 6.57 -15.46
CA ASN A 93 4.69 7.73 -14.80
C ASN A 93 6.20 7.81 -15.06
N THR A 94 6.87 6.65 -15.07
CA THR A 94 8.32 6.54 -15.34
C THR A 94 8.61 6.92 -16.78
N TYR A 95 7.83 6.43 -17.73
CA TYR A 95 7.93 6.86 -19.13
C TYR A 95 7.80 8.38 -19.26
N ASP A 96 6.76 8.96 -18.66
CA ASP A 96 6.49 10.40 -18.76
C ASP A 96 7.63 11.22 -18.15
N HIS A 97 8.14 10.78 -17.00
CA HIS A 97 9.28 11.41 -16.35
C HIS A 97 10.54 11.34 -17.23
N LEU A 98 10.85 10.18 -17.80
CA LEU A 98 12.00 10.02 -18.69
C LEU A 98 11.86 10.90 -19.94
N MET A 99 10.70 10.96 -20.59
CA MET A 99 10.48 11.81 -21.77
C MET A 99 10.56 13.32 -21.45
N ALA A 100 10.24 13.71 -20.21
CA ALA A 100 10.35 15.09 -19.75
C ALA A 100 11.80 15.52 -19.52
N LEU A 101 12.69 14.59 -19.17
CA LEU A 101 14.12 14.83 -18.93
C LEU A 101 14.96 14.84 -20.22
N GLN A 102 14.37 14.54 -21.38
CA GLN A 102 15.13 14.32 -22.61
C GLN A 102 15.73 15.60 -23.22
N SER A 103 16.95 15.43 -23.72
CA SER A 103 17.63 16.35 -24.62
C SER A 103 16.93 16.48 -25.99
N PRO A 104 17.14 17.56 -26.75
CA PRO A 104 16.49 17.81 -28.04
C PRO A 104 16.71 16.73 -29.12
N GLU A 105 17.69 15.86 -28.92
CA GLU A 105 18.12 14.80 -29.85
C GLU A 105 17.21 13.56 -29.84
N MET A 106 16.33 13.43 -28.86
CA MET A 106 15.40 12.30 -28.74
C MET A 106 14.05 12.62 -29.39
N ASP A 107 13.66 11.87 -30.43
CA ASP A 107 12.31 11.99 -30.99
C ASP A 107 11.30 11.21 -30.13
N ARG A 108 10.48 11.95 -29.38
CA ARG A 108 9.39 11.41 -28.56
C ARG A 108 8.42 10.51 -29.35
N ARG A 109 8.32 10.68 -30.67
CA ARG A 109 7.44 9.87 -31.54
C ARG A 109 7.90 8.43 -31.63
N GLU A 110 9.21 8.17 -31.62
CA GLU A 110 9.77 6.82 -31.67
C GLU A 110 9.42 6.00 -30.43
N PHE A 111 9.29 6.66 -29.27
CA PHE A 111 8.93 6.03 -27.99
C PHE A 111 7.41 5.93 -27.76
N GLY A 112 6.60 6.56 -28.60
CA GLY A 112 5.13 6.53 -28.53
C GLY A 112 4.51 5.12 -28.44
N PRO A 113 5.00 4.09 -29.17
CA PRO A 113 4.51 2.72 -29.03
C PRO A 113 4.66 2.14 -27.61
N ILE A 114 5.74 2.49 -26.89
CA ILE A 114 5.98 2.02 -25.51
C ILE A 114 4.93 2.61 -24.58
N ARG A 115 4.66 3.92 -24.68
CA ARG A 115 3.60 4.57 -23.90
C ARG A 115 2.25 3.90 -24.14
N ARG A 116 1.88 3.65 -25.41
CA ARG A 116 0.64 2.98 -25.76
C ARG A 116 0.54 1.59 -25.11
N ARG A 117 1.61 0.80 -25.13
CA ARG A 117 1.62 -0.52 -24.49
C ARG A 117 1.38 -0.45 -22.98
N PHE A 118 1.99 0.51 -22.28
CA PHE A 118 1.76 0.71 -20.84
C PHE A 118 0.33 1.17 -20.55
N SER A 119 -0.20 2.12 -21.33
CA SER A 119 -1.59 2.56 -21.22
C SER A 119 -2.58 1.42 -21.44
N SER A 120 -2.42 0.62 -22.50
CA SER A 120 -3.31 -0.52 -22.76
C SER A 120 -3.25 -1.59 -21.66
N ARG A 121 -2.08 -1.83 -21.06
CA ARG A 121 -1.96 -2.75 -19.91
C ARG A 121 -2.70 -2.21 -18.69
N PHE A 122 -2.52 -0.92 -18.39
CA PHE A 122 -3.21 -0.28 -17.27
C PHE A 122 -4.73 -0.28 -17.47
N GLU A 123 -5.20 0.09 -18.65
CA GLU A 123 -6.62 0.05 -19.01
C GLU A 123 -7.19 -1.37 -18.90
N SER A 124 -6.50 -2.40 -19.40
CA SER A 124 -6.94 -3.80 -19.27
C SER A 124 -7.18 -4.19 -17.81
N LEU A 125 -6.30 -3.78 -16.89
CA LEU A 125 -6.45 -4.06 -15.46
C LEU A 125 -7.63 -3.30 -14.84
N LEU A 126 -7.94 -2.09 -15.33
CA LEU A 126 -9.12 -1.34 -14.91
C LEU A 126 -10.43 -1.96 -15.40
N HIS A 127 -10.43 -2.59 -16.57
CA HIS A 127 -11.61 -3.29 -17.10
C HIS A 127 -11.98 -4.51 -16.25
N GLU A 128 -11.03 -5.10 -15.54
CA GLU A 128 -11.24 -6.17 -14.55
C GLU A 128 -11.78 -5.63 -13.21
N ARG A 129 -12.70 -4.66 -13.25
CA ARG A 129 -13.16 -3.88 -12.09
C ARG A 129 -13.74 -4.74 -10.96
N ALA A 130 -14.46 -5.81 -11.28
CA ALA A 130 -14.96 -6.75 -10.27
C ALA A 130 -13.83 -7.42 -9.47
N SER A 131 -12.72 -7.79 -10.14
CA SER A 131 -11.54 -8.36 -9.47
C SER A 131 -10.82 -7.33 -8.62
N LEU A 132 -10.77 -6.08 -9.06
CA LEU A 132 -10.17 -4.98 -8.30
C LEU A 132 -10.98 -4.66 -7.04
N GLU A 133 -12.31 -4.57 -7.15
CA GLU A 133 -13.21 -4.37 -6.01
C GLU A 133 -13.12 -5.52 -5.01
N GLN A 134 -13.04 -6.77 -5.48
CA GLN A 134 -12.79 -7.92 -4.61
C GLN A 134 -11.44 -7.81 -3.89
N SER A 135 -10.39 -7.43 -4.61
CA SER A 135 -9.05 -7.24 -4.02
C SER A 135 -9.07 -6.17 -2.92
N PHE A 136 -9.83 -5.09 -3.10
CA PHE A 136 -9.99 -4.06 -2.06
C PHE A 136 -10.72 -4.59 -0.82
N GLN A 137 -11.76 -5.40 -0.99
CA GLN A 137 -12.46 -6.05 0.13
C GLN A 137 -11.55 -7.02 0.88
N ASP A 138 -10.77 -7.83 0.16
CA ASP A 138 -9.84 -8.80 0.76
C ASP A 138 -8.71 -8.11 1.53
N ILE A 139 -8.23 -6.97 1.02
CA ILE A 139 -7.27 -6.12 1.73
C ILE A 139 -7.91 -5.55 3.01
N GLN A 140 -9.12 -5.02 2.94
CA GLN A 140 -9.82 -4.48 4.10
C GLN A 140 -9.98 -5.54 5.19
N ALA A 141 -10.44 -6.75 4.82
CA ALA A 141 -10.53 -7.87 5.75
C ALA A 141 -9.17 -8.25 6.37
N SER A 142 -8.10 -8.22 5.57
CA SER A 142 -6.74 -8.50 6.04
C SER A 142 -6.24 -7.45 7.03
N LEU A 143 -6.52 -6.16 6.77
CA LEU A 143 -6.16 -5.04 7.62
C LEU A 143 -6.87 -5.11 8.97
N LEU A 144 -8.19 -5.32 8.98
CA LEU A 144 -8.98 -5.46 10.21
C LEU A 144 -8.53 -6.66 11.05
N LYS A 145 -8.21 -7.79 10.41
CA LYS A 145 -7.65 -8.95 11.09
C LYS A 145 -6.29 -8.64 11.73
N SER A 146 -5.43 -7.90 11.02
CA SER A 146 -4.16 -7.44 11.56
C SER A 146 -4.32 -6.46 12.72
N GLN A 147 -5.32 -5.57 12.68
CA GLN A 147 -5.63 -4.63 13.77
C GLN A 147 -5.88 -5.36 15.08
N GLN A 148 -6.76 -6.37 15.04
CA GLN A 148 -7.10 -7.20 16.20
C GLN A 148 -5.87 -7.96 16.71
N HIS A 149 -5.21 -8.71 15.83
CA HIS A 149 -4.07 -9.56 16.22
C HIS A 149 -2.87 -8.77 16.76
N ILE A 150 -2.56 -7.60 16.18
CA ILE A 150 -1.45 -6.75 16.66
C ILE A 150 -1.78 -6.18 18.04
N SER A 151 -3.02 -5.72 18.24
CA SER A 151 -3.47 -5.21 19.53
C SER A 151 -3.34 -6.28 20.63
N ASP A 152 -3.83 -7.49 20.36
CA ASP A 152 -3.76 -8.61 21.32
C ASP A 152 -2.33 -9.06 21.66
N ALA A 153 -1.40 -8.91 20.71
CA ALA A 153 -0.02 -9.36 20.87
C ALA A 153 0.91 -8.33 21.54
N LEU A 154 0.46 -7.08 21.62
CA LEU A 154 1.16 -5.96 22.25
C LEU A 154 0.58 -5.63 23.64
N LEU A 155 -0.63 -6.07 23.98
CA LEU A 155 -1.14 -6.13 25.35
C LEU A 155 -0.50 -7.28 26.13
#